data_AF-A0A2T2UN34-F1
#
_entry.id   AF-A0A2T2UN34-F1
#
_cell.length_a   1.000
_cell.length_b   1.000
_cell.length_c   1.000
_cell.angle_alpha   90.00
_cell.angle_beta   90.00
_cell.angle_gamma   90.00
#
_symmetry.space_group_name_H-M   'P 1'
#
loop_
_entity.id
_entity.type
_entity.pdbx_description
1 polymer ?
#
loop_
_entity_poly.entity_id
_entity_poly.type
_entity_poly.pdbx_seq_one_letter_code
_entity_poly.pdbx_strand_id
1 'polypeptide(L)'
;MPQARRSTLLFVLAALLVLSGCRTYGGYDTKAKNYEAMQNAVQAFEEELSRAQADFQTLEDAASTDTLETDTLEALARQFQDHIDEHEELLEAQRERVDRLDADAAYRTLHRAYGATVTEQRIMEQKYQRVIRTVRATVQDDEVEAASADSTRRYTIRPVDFPDPEADTELTMERALQGR
;
A
#
# COMPACT_ATOMS: atom_id res chain seq x y z
N MET A 1 64.38 -13.72 -1.84
CA MET A 1 63.56 -12.49 -2.01
C MET A 1 62.23 -12.63 -2.81
N PRO A 2 61.67 -13.81 -3.17
CA PRO A 2 60.38 -13.87 -3.90
C PRO A 2 59.13 -13.91 -2.98
N GLN A 3 59.29 -14.28 -1.70
CA GLN A 3 58.19 -14.45 -0.74
C GLN A 3 57.57 -13.12 -0.30
N ALA A 4 58.38 -12.10 -0.03
CA ALA A 4 57.91 -10.79 0.39
C ALA A 4 57.06 -10.09 -0.69
N ARG A 5 57.42 -10.26 -1.98
CA ARG A 5 56.68 -9.73 -3.14
C ARG A 5 55.31 -10.41 -3.34
N ARG A 6 55.22 -11.72 -3.07
CA ARG A 6 53.93 -12.45 -3.12
C ARG A 6 52.98 -12.01 -2.00
N SER A 7 53.51 -11.77 -0.80
CA SER A 7 52.72 -11.32 0.34
C SER A 7 52.17 -9.91 0.15
N THR A 8 52.94 -8.99 -0.46
CA THR A 8 52.47 -7.63 -0.78
C THR A 8 51.42 -7.65 -1.90
N LEU A 9 51.61 -8.47 -2.93
CA LEU A 9 50.61 -8.64 -3.99
C LEU A 9 49.28 -9.19 -3.46
N LEU A 10 49.31 -10.16 -2.55
CA LEU A 10 48.11 -10.70 -1.91
C LEU A 10 47.39 -9.66 -1.03
N PHE A 11 48.14 -8.82 -0.31
CA PHE A 11 47.55 -7.74 0.47
C PHE A 11 46.89 -6.66 -0.39
N VAL A 12 47.52 -6.29 -1.52
CA VAL A 12 46.96 -5.33 -2.48
C VAL A 12 45.72 -5.90 -3.16
N LEU A 13 45.73 -7.19 -3.51
CA LEU A 13 44.58 -7.86 -4.10
C LEU A 13 43.42 -8.01 -3.11
N ALA A 14 43.71 -8.32 -1.84
CA ALA A 14 42.72 -8.36 -0.78
C ALA A 14 42.15 -6.97 -0.48
N ALA A 15 42.97 -5.92 -0.48
CA ALA A 15 42.51 -4.53 -0.33
C ALA A 15 41.63 -4.10 -1.51
N LEU A 16 41.99 -4.46 -2.75
CA LEU A 16 41.16 -4.24 -3.94
C LEU A 16 39.85 -5.03 -3.89
N LEU A 17 39.86 -6.26 -3.36
CA LEU A 17 38.65 -7.08 -3.18
C LEU A 17 37.76 -6.59 -2.04
N VAL A 18 38.31 -5.97 -1.00
CA VAL A 18 37.51 -5.32 0.06
C VAL A 18 36.94 -3.99 -0.44
N LEU A 19 37.72 -3.21 -1.21
CA LEU A 19 37.26 -1.96 -1.83
C LEU A 19 36.22 -2.19 -2.93
N SER A 20 36.30 -3.29 -3.68
CA SER A 20 35.27 -3.70 -4.66
C SER A 20 34.16 -4.56 -4.07
N GLY A 21 34.40 -5.16 -2.90
CA GLY A 21 33.49 -6.00 -2.13
C GLY A 21 32.59 -5.24 -1.16
N CYS A 22 32.83 -3.93 -0.97
CA CYS A 22 31.82 -2.96 -0.54
C CYS A 22 30.81 -2.74 -1.67
N ARG A 23 30.15 -3.84 -2.01
CA ARG A 23 29.13 -4.04 -3.02
C ARG A 23 27.96 -3.14 -2.69
N THR A 24 27.92 -1.95 -3.28
CA THR A 24 26.73 -1.13 -3.30
C THR A 24 25.68 -1.89 -4.12
N TYR A 25 24.84 -2.66 -3.43
CA TYR A 25 23.53 -3.06 -3.94
C TYR A 25 22.74 -1.76 -4.12
N GLY A 26 22.90 -1.15 -5.29
CA GLY A 26 22.42 0.17 -5.61
C GLY A 26 23.44 0.97 -6.39
N GLY A 27 23.37 0.98 -7.71
CA GLY A 27 24.19 1.87 -8.54
C GLY A 27 24.07 3.35 -8.14
N TYR A 28 24.94 4.20 -8.70
CA TYR A 28 25.13 5.61 -8.34
C TYR A 28 23.82 6.44 -8.26
N ASP A 29 22.77 6.06 -9.01
CA ASP A 29 21.46 6.75 -9.02
C ASP A 29 20.36 6.08 -8.18
N THR A 30 20.61 4.94 -7.56
CA THR A 30 19.54 4.17 -6.92
C THR A 30 18.99 4.81 -5.66
N LYS A 31 19.79 5.60 -4.93
CA LYS A 31 19.32 6.34 -3.77
C LYS A 31 18.31 7.42 -4.16
N ALA A 32 18.69 8.28 -5.10
CA ALA A 32 17.83 9.33 -5.63
C ALA A 32 16.51 8.76 -6.17
N LYS A 33 16.58 7.66 -6.93
CA LYS A 33 15.38 6.96 -7.44
C LYS A 33 14.48 6.38 -6.32
N ASN A 34 15.06 5.84 -5.25
CA ASN A 34 14.23 5.34 -4.13
C ASN A 34 13.64 6.48 -3.32
N TYR A 35 14.38 7.58 -3.14
CA TYR A 35 13.86 8.77 -2.48
C TYR A 35 12.71 9.41 -3.26
N GLU A 36 12.83 9.50 -4.59
CA GLU A 36 11.75 9.92 -5.49
C GLU A 36 10.56 8.95 -5.44
N ALA A 37 10.79 7.64 -5.49
CA ALA A 37 9.73 6.65 -5.35
C ALA A 37 8.98 6.75 -4.01
N MET A 38 9.69 7.08 -2.93
CA MET A 38 9.10 7.30 -1.61
C MET A 38 8.22 8.55 -1.58
N GLN A 39 8.67 9.66 -2.18
CA GLN A 39 7.84 10.88 -2.31
C GLN A 39 6.58 10.60 -3.15
N ASN A 40 6.73 9.93 -4.29
CA ASN A 40 5.61 9.57 -5.15
C ASN A 40 4.63 8.64 -4.42
N ALA A 41 5.12 7.72 -3.58
CA ALA A 41 4.25 6.88 -2.76
C ALA A 41 3.46 7.73 -1.77
N VAL A 42 4.09 8.66 -1.04
CA VAL A 42 3.36 9.55 -0.13
C VAL A 42 2.30 10.36 -0.87
N GLN A 43 2.63 10.92 -2.04
CA GLN A 43 1.66 11.65 -2.87
C GLN A 43 0.48 10.77 -3.28
N ALA A 44 0.73 9.53 -3.71
CA ALA A 44 -0.35 8.59 -4.05
C ALA A 44 -1.24 8.28 -2.83
N PHE A 45 -0.68 8.25 -1.62
CA PHE A 45 -1.44 8.07 -0.39
C PHE A 45 -2.35 9.27 -0.09
N GLU A 46 -1.86 10.49 -0.32
CA GLU A 46 -2.68 11.71 -0.21
C GLU A 46 -3.86 11.71 -1.20
N GLU A 47 -3.63 11.27 -2.43
CA GLU A 47 -4.68 11.14 -3.43
C GLU A 47 -5.71 10.08 -3.04
N GLU A 48 -5.27 8.97 -2.43
CA GLU A 48 -6.15 7.93 -1.89
C GLU A 48 -7.00 8.46 -0.73
N LEU A 49 -6.44 9.26 0.19
CA LEU A 49 -7.18 9.89 1.28
C LEU A 49 -8.28 10.80 0.73
N SER A 50 -7.95 11.64 -0.26
CA SER A 50 -8.91 12.53 -0.92
C SER A 50 -10.08 11.75 -1.55
N ARG A 51 -9.78 10.62 -2.20
CA ARG A 51 -10.82 9.72 -2.75
C ARG A 51 -11.68 9.12 -1.65
N ALA A 52 -11.07 8.63 -0.57
CA ALA A 52 -11.79 8.05 0.56
C ALA A 52 -12.72 9.06 1.23
N GLN A 53 -12.29 10.32 1.39
CA GLN A 53 -13.14 11.40 1.92
C GLN A 53 -14.35 11.68 1.02
N ALA A 54 -14.20 11.61 -0.30
CA ALA A 54 -15.32 11.75 -1.24
C ALA A 54 -16.29 10.54 -1.17
N ASP A 55 -15.76 9.32 -1.03
CA ASP A 55 -16.56 8.12 -0.80
C ASP A 55 -17.33 8.21 0.52
N PHE A 56 -16.70 8.73 1.58
CA PHE A 56 -17.36 8.96 2.87
C PHE A 56 -18.53 9.94 2.76
N GLN A 57 -18.34 11.08 2.09
CA GLN A 57 -19.43 12.05 1.85
C GLN A 57 -20.61 11.40 1.12
N THR A 58 -20.31 10.57 0.12
CA THR A 58 -21.34 9.84 -0.64
C THR A 58 -22.12 8.87 0.25
N LEU A 59 -21.44 8.17 1.18
CA LEU A 59 -22.06 7.27 2.14
C LEU A 59 -22.88 8.02 3.20
N GLU A 60 -22.37 9.13 3.71
CA GLU A 60 -23.06 9.97 4.70
C GLU A 60 -24.36 10.57 4.13
N ASP A 61 -24.34 11.05 2.88
CA ASP A 61 -25.51 11.56 2.18
C ASP A 61 -26.59 10.47 2.00
N ALA A 62 -26.16 9.25 1.66
CA ALA A 62 -27.06 8.11 1.52
C ALA A 62 -27.66 7.68 2.87
N ALA A 63 -26.84 7.60 3.92
CA ALA A 63 -27.30 7.28 5.27
C ALA A 63 -28.32 8.31 5.78
N SER A 64 -28.19 9.57 5.37
CA SER A 64 -29.09 10.66 5.79
C SER A 64 -30.43 10.70 5.03
N THR A 65 -30.53 10.03 3.87
CA THR A 65 -31.70 10.14 2.98
C THR A 65 -32.56 8.88 2.93
N ASP A 66 -31.96 7.69 3.08
CA ASP A 66 -32.70 6.43 2.93
C ASP A 66 -33.30 5.96 4.27
N THR A 67 -34.62 5.79 4.32
CA THR A 67 -35.38 5.60 5.59
C THR A 67 -35.43 4.15 6.06
N LEU A 68 -34.99 3.19 5.24
CA LEU A 68 -35.12 1.75 5.53
C LEU A 68 -33.82 1.14 6.09
N GLU A 69 -32.66 1.75 5.88
CA GLU A 69 -31.34 1.21 6.28
C GLU A 69 -30.46 2.23 7.03
N THR A 70 -31.05 3.35 7.46
CA THR A 70 -30.37 4.50 8.08
C THR A 70 -29.38 4.07 9.17
N ASP A 71 -29.81 3.26 10.13
CA ASP A 71 -28.97 2.88 11.29
C ASP A 71 -27.73 2.06 10.89
N THR A 72 -27.88 1.17 9.90
CA THR A 72 -26.77 0.31 9.42
C THR A 72 -25.79 1.12 8.58
N LEU A 73 -26.29 1.94 7.65
CA LEU A 73 -25.44 2.82 6.83
C LEU A 73 -24.72 3.86 7.69
N GLU A 74 -25.38 4.40 8.73
CA GLU A 74 -24.75 5.32 9.68
C GLU A 74 -23.62 4.62 10.48
N ALA A 75 -23.80 3.34 10.86
CA ALA A 75 -22.73 2.57 11.49
C ALA A 75 -21.54 2.33 10.55
N LEU A 76 -21.80 2.03 9.28
CA LEU A 76 -20.75 1.87 8.27
C LEU A 76 -20.05 3.20 7.97
N ALA A 77 -20.77 4.33 7.97
CA ALA A 77 -20.19 5.66 7.84
C ALA A 77 -19.21 5.96 8.99
N ARG A 78 -19.59 5.69 10.25
CA ARG A 78 -18.68 5.85 11.39
C ARG A 78 -17.43 4.98 11.26
N GLN A 79 -17.58 3.71 10.87
CA GLN A 79 -16.44 2.83 10.63
C GLN A 79 -15.54 3.36 9.49
N PHE A 80 -16.13 3.92 8.44
CA PHE A 80 -15.38 4.50 7.33
C PHE A 80 -14.60 5.74 7.79
N GLN A 81 -15.20 6.59 8.63
CA GLN A 81 -14.53 7.74 9.25
C GLN A 81 -13.35 7.30 10.13
N ASP A 82 -13.51 6.25 10.96
CA ASP A 82 -12.39 5.71 11.76
C ASP A 82 -11.18 5.31 10.88
N HIS A 83 -11.45 4.81 9.67
CA HIS A 83 -10.40 4.50 8.70
C HIS A 83 -9.80 5.74 8.03
N ILE A 84 -10.57 6.82 7.84
CA ILE A 84 -10.03 8.12 7.40
C ILE A 84 -9.09 8.68 8.46
N ASP A 85 -9.49 8.68 9.72
CA ASP A 85 -8.67 9.19 10.82
C ASP A 85 -7.34 8.42 10.92
N GLU A 86 -7.40 7.09 10.82
CA GLU A 86 -6.19 6.24 10.78
C GLU A 86 -5.30 6.55 9.57
N HIS A 87 -5.88 6.80 8.39
CA HIS A 87 -5.14 7.18 7.20
C HIS A 87 -4.42 8.51 7.39
N GLU A 88 -5.08 9.52 7.96
CA GLU A 88 -4.49 10.82 8.25
C GLU A 88 -3.27 10.70 9.17
N GLU A 89 -3.38 9.91 10.25
CA GLU A 89 -2.27 9.63 11.17
C GLU A 89 -1.10 8.94 10.46
N LEU A 90 -1.38 7.92 9.63
CA LEU A 90 -0.35 7.22 8.85
C LEU A 90 0.31 8.16 7.85
N LEU A 91 -0.46 8.99 7.15
CA LEU A 91 0.04 9.94 6.18
C LEU A 91 0.96 10.98 6.83
N GLU A 92 0.59 11.50 8.00
CA GLU A 92 1.46 12.39 8.79
C GLU A 92 2.78 11.68 9.15
N ALA A 93 2.71 10.46 9.67
CA ALA A 93 3.90 9.67 10.01
C ALA A 93 4.79 9.39 8.79
N GLN A 94 4.22 9.24 7.59
CA GLN A 94 4.96 9.06 6.35
C GLN A 94 5.60 10.36 5.87
N ARG A 95 4.91 11.51 5.94
CA ARG A 95 5.49 12.83 5.65
C ARG A 95 6.69 13.11 6.57
N GLU A 96 6.54 12.91 7.87
CA GLU A 96 7.64 13.05 8.83
C GLU A 96 8.81 12.09 8.54
N ARG A 97 8.52 10.89 8.01
CA ARG A 97 9.55 9.92 7.64
C ARG A 97 10.31 10.40 6.41
N VAL A 98 9.63 10.91 5.39
CA VAL A 98 10.27 11.51 4.21
C VAL A 98 11.14 12.70 4.62
N ASP A 99 10.62 13.59 5.46
CA ASP A 99 11.36 14.78 5.90
C ASP A 99 12.63 14.44 6.69
N ARG A 100 12.59 13.36 7.50
CA ARG A 100 13.77 12.87 8.24
C ARG A 100 14.75 12.10 7.36
N LEU A 101 14.28 11.44 6.31
CA LEU A 101 15.12 10.65 5.41
C LEU A 101 15.51 11.51 4.22
N ASP A 102 16.66 12.18 4.27
CA ASP A 102 17.17 12.89 3.11
C ASP A 102 17.53 11.95 1.94
N ALA A 103 17.78 12.55 0.76
CA ALA A 103 18.18 11.82 -0.44
C ALA A 103 19.54 11.10 -0.31
N ASP A 104 20.34 11.45 0.69
CA ASP A 104 21.67 10.89 0.94
C ASP A 104 21.63 9.65 1.85
N ALA A 105 20.48 9.41 2.50
CA ALA A 105 20.22 8.26 3.35
C ALA A 105 20.64 6.93 2.69
N ALA A 106 21.00 5.97 3.54
CA ALA A 106 21.43 4.66 3.06
C ALA A 106 20.32 4.00 2.24
N TYR A 107 20.66 3.43 1.07
CA TYR A 107 19.72 2.76 0.17
C TYR A 107 18.80 1.77 0.89
N ARG A 108 19.34 0.94 1.80
CA ARG A 108 18.54 -0.03 2.56
C ARG A 108 17.51 0.62 3.48
N THR A 109 17.81 1.81 4.00
CA THR A 109 16.87 2.57 4.82
C THR A 109 15.75 3.12 3.95
N LEU A 110 16.08 3.76 2.83
CA LEU A 110 15.09 4.26 1.86
C LEU A 110 14.19 3.14 1.33
N HIS A 111 14.78 2.02 0.93
CA HIS A 111 14.03 0.88 0.39
C HIS A 111 13.07 0.25 1.40
N ARG A 112 13.49 0.13 2.68
CA ARG A 112 12.61 -0.36 3.75
C ARG A 112 11.50 0.64 4.07
N ALA A 113 11.82 1.93 4.11
CA ALA A 113 10.84 2.98 4.34
C ALA A 113 9.76 2.96 3.25
N TYR A 114 10.17 2.96 1.98
CA TYR A 114 9.30 2.82 0.82
C TYR A 114 8.42 1.55 0.91
N GLY A 115 9.02 0.40 1.19
CA GLY A 115 8.27 -0.87 1.31
C GLY A 115 7.22 -0.84 2.44
N ALA A 116 7.51 -0.17 3.55
CA ALA A 116 6.54 0.03 4.62
C ALA A 116 5.39 0.93 4.17
N THR A 117 5.68 2.06 3.51
CA THR A 117 4.64 2.98 2.97
C THR A 117 3.69 2.25 2.02
N VAL A 118 4.22 1.47 1.07
CA VAL A 118 3.40 0.70 0.13
C VAL A 118 2.56 -0.38 0.83
N THR A 119 3.09 -0.96 1.91
CA THR A 119 2.34 -1.95 2.69
C THR A 119 1.18 -1.30 3.45
N GLU A 120 1.41 -0.12 4.04
CA GLU A 120 0.39 0.65 4.75
C GLU A 120 -0.72 1.12 3.80
N GLN A 121 -0.37 1.63 2.61
CA GLN A 121 -1.31 1.95 1.53
C GLN A 121 -2.23 0.77 1.20
N ARG A 122 -1.63 -0.39 0.91
CA ARG A 122 -2.39 -1.61 0.58
C ARG A 122 -3.33 -2.04 1.71
N ILE A 123 -2.94 -1.82 2.97
CA ILE A 123 -3.79 -2.14 4.12
C ILE A 123 -4.99 -1.18 4.18
N MET A 124 -4.77 0.11 3.96
CA MET A 124 -5.85 1.11 3.95
C MET A 124 -6.84 0.88 2.81
N GLU A 125 -6.34 0.65 1.60
CA GLU A 125 -7.15 0.30 0.43
C GLU A 125 -8.09 -0.89 0.74
N GLN A 126 -7.54 -1.96 1.37
CA GLN A 126 -8.33 -3.12 1.75
C GLN A 126 -9.41 -2.82 2.81
N LYS A 127 -9.13 -1.91 3.74
CA LYS A 127 -10.09 -1.48 4.76
C LYS A 127 -11.26 -0.74 4.12
N TYR A 128 -10.99 0.23 3.25
CA TYR A 128 -12.04 0.96 2.52
C TYR A 128 -12.87 0.02 1.65
N GLN A 129 -12.20 -0.83 0.86
CA GLN A 129 -12.88 -1.80 -0.02
C GLN A 129 -13.76 -2.78 0.76
N ARG A 130 -13.40 -3.14 2.00
CA ARG A 130 -14.25 -3.98 2.85
C ARG A 130 -15.55 -3.26 3.25
N VAL A 131 -15.48 -1.99 3.62
CA VAL A 131 -16.68 -1.21 3.98
C VAL A 131 -17.58 -1.04 2.75
N ILE A 132 -17.02 -0.65 1.60
CA ILE A 132 -17.76 -0.49 0.34
C ILE A 132 -18.51 -1.79 -0.05
N ARG A 133 -17.86 -2.95 0.06
CA ARG A 133 -18.53 -4.24 -0.19
C ARG A 133 -19.66 -4.53 0.79
N THR A 134 -19.50 -4.14 2.06
CA THR A 134 -20.52 -4.31 3.09
C THR A 134 -21.71 -3.38 2.84
N VAL A 135 -21.46 -2.14 2.43
CA VAL A 135 -22.50 -1.19 1.98
C VAL A 135 -23.30 -1.81 0.83
N ARG A 136 -22.63 -2.31 -0.21
CA ARG A 136 -23.29 -2.94 -1.36
C ARG A 136 -24.21 -4.09 -0.94
N ALA A 137 -23.72 -4.99 -0.09
CA ALA A 137 -24.49 -6.13 0.38
C ALA A 137 -25.71 -5.69 1.20
N THR A 138 -25.55 -4.67 2.05
CA THR A 138 -26.64 -4.07 2.81
C THR A 138 -27.72 -3.55 1.87
N VAL A 139 -27.36 -2.71 0.90
CA VAL A 139 -28.31 -2.08 -0.04
C VAL A 139 -28.98 -3.10 -0.98
N GLN A 140 -28.27 -4.15 -1.38
CA GLN A 140 -28.81 -5.19 -2.27
C GLN A 140 -29.71 -6.21 -1.53
N ASP A 141 -29.82 -6.11 -0.20
CA ASP A 141 -30.47 -7.10 0.68
C ASP A 141 -29.90 -8.53 0.45
N ASP A 142 -28.68 -8.59 -0.09
CA ASP A 142 -27.89 -9.80 -0.25
C ASP A 142 -27.13 -10.00 1.07
N GLU A 143 -27.34 -11.12 1.76
CA GLU A 143 -26.43 -11.53 2.83
C GLU A 143 -25.01 -11.42 2.29
N VAL A 144 -24.17 -10.58 2.91
CA VAL A 144 -22.74 -10.44 2.57
C VAL A 144 -22.19 -11.85 2.43
N GLU A 145 -22.02 -12.33 1.19
CA GLU A 145 -21.54 -13.69 0.97
C GLU A 145 -20.13 -13.70 1.57
N ALA A 146 -19.98 -14.36 2.72
CA ALA A 146 -18.71 -14.46 3.42
C ALA A 146 -17.68 -14.88 2.39
N ALA A 147 -16.70 -13.98 2.11
CA ALA A 147 -15.76 -14.06 0.99
C ALA A 147 -15.61 -15.51 0.54
N SER A 148 -16.26 -15.86 -0.57
CA SER A 148 -16.49 -17.27 -0.94
C SER A 148 -15.18 -18.01 -0.72
N ALA A 149 -15.20 -18.98 0.19
CA ALA A 149 -13.99 -19.66 0.62
C ALA A 149 -13.29 -20.12 -0.64
N ASP A 150 -12.15 -19.49 -0.93
CA ASP A 150 -11.44 -19.53 -2.20
C ASP A 150 -11.69 -20.88 -2.90
N SER A 151 -12.64 -20.90 -3.85
CA SER A 151 -13.05 -22.16 -4.49
C SER A 151 -11.95 -22.71 -5.40
N THR A 152 -10.83 -21.98 -5.47
CA THR A 152 -9.51 -22.44 -5.84
C THR A 152 -9.16 -23.64 -4.98
N ARG A 153 -9.56 -24.82 -5.49
CA ARG A 153 -9.13 -26.13 -5.02
C ARG A 153 -7.66 -26.03 -4.66
N ARG A 154 -7.25 -26.63 -3.53
CA ARG A 154 -5.89 -26.64 -2.95
C ARG A 154 -4.73 -26.91 -3.95
N TYR A 155 -5.01 -27.31 -5.19
CA TYR A 155 -4.07 -27.63 -6.26
C TYR A 155 -4.19 -26.75 -7.52
N THR A 156 -5.06 -25.74 -7.54
CA THR A 156 -5.12 -24.82 -8.67
C THR A 156 -3.96 -23.83 -8.55
N ILE A 157 -2.92 -24.04 -9.36
CA ILE A 157 -1.82 -23.10 -9.49
C ILE A 157 -2.31 -21.97 -10.40
N ARG A 158 -2.65 -20.83 -9.81
CA ARG A 158 -2.86 -19.60 -10.57
C ARG A 158 -1.48 -19.04 -10.95
N PRO A 159 -1.15 -18.90 -12.24
CA PRO A 159 0.08 -18.22 -12.65
C PRO A 159 0.14 -16.81 -12.06
N VAL A 160 1.36 -16.33 -11.79
CA VAL A 160 1.62 -15.04 -11.11
C VAL A 160 1.07 -13.81 -11.86
N ASP A 161 0.64 -13.97 -13.12
CA ASP A 161 0.08 -12.91 -13.97
C ASP A 161 -1.31 -13.27 -14.55
N PHE A 162 -2.02 -14.24 -13.95
CA PHE A 162 -3.33 -14.62 -14.46
C PHE A 162 -4.38 -13.60 -14.03
N PRO A 163 -5.02 -12.87 -14.97
CA PRO A 163 -5.93 -11.79 -14.65
C PRO A 163 -7.08 -12.29 -13.78
N ASP A 164 -7.53 -11.46 -12.85
CA ASP A 164 -8.69 -11.74 -12.03
C ASP A 164 -9.93 -11.10 -12.63
N PRO A 165 -10.86 -11.89 -13.21
CA PRO A 165 -12.03 -11.33 -13.86
C PRO A 165 -12.91 -10.52 -12.89
N GLU A 166 -12.75 -10.71 -11.59
CA GLU A 166 -13.43 -9.93 -10.55
C GLU A 166 -12.60 -8.75 -10.01
N ALA A 167 -11.28 -8.70 -10.25
CA ALA A 167 -10.46 -7.56 -9.81
C ALA A 167 -10.50 -6.37 -10.76
N ASP A 168 -10.96 -6.55 -12.01
CA ASP A 168 -10.89 -5.54 -13.06
C ASP A 168 -11.98 -4.45 -12.96
N THR A 169 -12.86 -4.48 -11.96
CA THR A 169 -13.76 -3.34 -11.69
C THR A 169 -13.72 -3.00 -10.21
N GLU A 170 -12.87 -2.03 -9.87
CA GLU A 170 -12.84 -1.44 -8.54
C GLU A 170 -14.26 -0.97 -8.16
N LEU A 171 -14.82 -1.55 -7.10
CA LEU A 171 -16.14 -1.19 -6.63
C LEU A 171 -16.03 0.19 -5.96
N THR A 172 -16.73 1.18 -6.51
CA THR A 172 -16.82 2.53 -5.93
C THR A 172 -18.00 2.62 -4.95
N MET A 173 -17.96 3.59 -4.04
CA MET A 173 -19.08 3.83 -3.11
C MET A 173 -20.39 4.14 -3.85
N GLU A 174 -20.33 4.99 -4.88
CA GLU A 174 -21.49 5.31 -5.72
C GLU A 174 -22.14 4.04 -6.32
N ARG A 175 -21.31 3.12 -6.83
CA ARG A 175 -21.80 1.85 -7.40
C ARG A 175 -22.30 0.88 -6.33
N ALA A 176 -21.73 0.91 -5.13
CA ALA A 176 -22.21 0.12 -4.00
C ALA A 176 -23.63 0.55 -3.57
N LEU A 177 -23.92 1.84 -3.64
CA LEU A 177 -25.22 2.42 -3.27
C LEU A 177 -26.27 2.35 -4.39
N GLN A 178 -25.89 2.09 -5.65
CA GLN A 178 -26.81 1.96 -6.79
C GLN A 178 -27.65 0.65 -6.82
N GLY A 179 -27.95 0.07 -5.66
CA GLY A 179 -28.75 -1.16 -5.56
C GLY A 179 -30.25 -0.95 -5.79
N ARG A 180 -30.65 -0.42 -6.95
CA ARG A 180 -31.96 -0.64 -7.60
C ARG A 180 -31.99 -0.19 -9.06
#